data_AF-A0A950VRP6-F1
#
_entry.id   AF-A0A950VRP6-F1
#
_cell.length_a   1.000
_cell.length_b   1.000
_cell.length_c   1.000
_cell.angle_alpha   90.00
_cell.angle_beta   90.00
_cell.angle_gamma   90.00
#
_symmetry.space_group_name_H-M   'P 1'
#
loop_
_entity.id
_entity.type
_entity.pdbx_description
1 polymer ?
#
loop_
_entity_poly.entity_id
_entity_poly.type
_entity_poly.pdbx_seq_one_letter_code
_entity_poly.pdbx_strand_id
1 'polypeptide(L)'
;MTNSSGNESRIQVDYSSIDQMQAFGDRYARAHAGQTFDIRMLALFCVAMRRSTVDRIGPLDERFGIGMFEDDDYALRTRQLGLRIVCAEDVFVHHWGGASFNRLNRERYERLFAENKRKFESKWGTTWEPHRYRETYSLALPGAQR
;
A
#
# COMPACT_ATOMS: atom_id res chain seq x y z
N MET A 1 8.75 -1.66 3.27
CA MET A 1 8.03 -2.88 3.72
C MET A 1 7.23 -2.62 4.97
N THR A 2 6.16 -3.38 5.23
CA THR A 2 5.26 -3.18 6.38
C THR A 2 4.59 -4.47 6.86
N ASN A 3 4.11 -4.50 8.11
CA ASN A 3 3.28 -5.59 8.64
C ASN A 3 1.83 -5.57 8.11
N SER A 4 1.36 -4.42 7.61
CA SER A 4 -0.05 -4.24 7.23
C SER A 4 -0.23 -3.34 6.01
N SER A 5 -0.50 -3.97 4.87
CA SER A 5 -0.95 -3.34 3.62
C SER A 5 -1.68 -4.37 2.75
N GLY A 6 -2.37 -3.91 1.71
CA GLY A 6 -3.11 -4.78 0.78
C GLY A 6 -2.31 -5.25 -0.43
N ASN A 7 -0.97 -5.12 -0.44
CA ASN A 7 -0.16 -5.31 -1.64
C ASN A 7 1.21 -5.97 -1.35
N GLU A 8 2.10 -5.96 -2.33
CA GLU A 8 3.40 -6.62 -2.33
C GLU A 8 4.38 -6.05 -1.27
N SER A 9 4.07 -4.91 -0.64
CA SER A 9 4.88 -4.33 0.44
C SER A 9 4.67 -5.02 1.80
N ARG A 10 3.64 -5.87 1.93
CA ARG A 10 3.34 -6.59 3.17
C ARG A 10 4.30 -7.75 3.38
N ILE A 11 4.83 -7.85 4.60
CA ILE A 11 5.66 -8.97 5.07
C ILE A 11 5.09 -9.57 6.36
N GLN A 12 5.50 -10.81 6.62
CA GLN A 12 5.30 -11.45 7.91
C GLN A 12 6.25 -10.85 8.93
N VAL A 13 5.80 -10.77 10.18
CA VAL A 13 6.55 -10.24 11.31
C VAL A 13 6.43 -11.16 12.51
N ASP A 14 7.46 -11.22 13.35
CA ASP A 14 7.60 -12.19 14.44
C ASP A 14 7.83 -11.53 15.82
N TYR A 15 7.31 -10.32 16.03
CA TYR A 15 7.44 -9.58 17.29
C TYR A 15 6.09 -9.40 18.00
N SER A 16 6.13 -9.26 19.32
CA SER A 16 4.96 -8.97 20.18
C SER A 16 5.14 -7.75 21.09
N SER A 17 6.32 -7.12 21.10
CA SER A 17 6.60 -5.89 21.86
C SER A 17 7.25 -4.81 20.98
N ILE A 18 7.26 -3.56 21.48
CA ILE A 18 7.91 -2.44 20.79
C ILE A 18 9.42 -2.68 20.63
N ASP A 19 10.09 -3.17 21.66
CA ASP A 19 11.54 -3.45 21.60
C ASP A 19 11.85 -4.55 20.57
N GLN A 20 11.03 -5.61 20.52
CA GLN A 20 11.15 -6.66 19.52
C GLN A 20 10.87 -6.13 18.11
N MET A 21 9.90 -5.22 17.96
CA MET A 21 9.58 -4.55 16.69
C MET A 21 10.74 -3.69 16.19
N GLN A 22 11.39 -2.93 17.07
CA GLN A 22 12.57 -2.14 16.72
C GLN A 22 13.71 -3.06 16.30
N ALA A 23 13.99 -4.10 17.10
CA ALA A 23 15.00 -5.10 16.77
C ALA A 23 14.69 -5.82 15.44
N PHE A 24 13.42 -6.10 15.14
CA PHE A 24 12.99 -6.65 13.86
C PHE A 24 13.28 -5.70 12.71
N GLY A 25 12.85 -4.43 12.82
CA GLY A 25 13.06 -3.42 11.79
C GLY A 25 14.54 -3.27 11.45
N ASP A 26 15.40 -3.20 12.47
CA ASP A 26 16.85 -3.13 12.33
C ASP A 26 17.44 -4.35 11.63
N ARG A 27 17.05 -5.57 12.02
CA ARG A 27 17.50 -6.81 11.37
C ARG A 27 17.04 -6.85 9.91
N TYR A 28 15.78 -6.51 9.66
CA TYR A 28 15.18 -6.54 8.33
C TYR A 28 15.86 -5.55 7.39
N ALA A 29 16.02 -4.30 7.82
CA ALA A 29 16.71 -3.25 7.08
C ALA A 29 18.14 -3.63 6.72
N ARG A 30 18.91 -4.18 7.68
CA ARG A 30 20.28 -4.66 7.43
C ARG A 30 20.33 -5.81 6.44
N ALA A 31 19.41 -6.77 6.52
CA ALA A 31 19.38 -7.93 5.64
C ALA A 31 19.02 -7.57 4.17
N HIS A 32 18.30 -6.47 3.96
CA HIS A 32 17.83 -6.03 2.64
C HIS A 32 18.48 -4.73 2.18
N ALA A 33 19.60 -4.33 2.78
CA ALA A 33 20.27 -3.05 2.54
C ALA A 33 20.43 -2.73 1.03
N GLY A 34 19.91 -1.58 0.59
CA GLY A 34 19.97 -1.13 -0.81
C GLY A 34 19.07 -1.88 -1.78
N GLN A 35 18.29 -2.87 -1.33
CA GLN A 35 17.36 -3.61 -2.17
C GLN A 35 16.08 -2.82 -2.40
N THR A 36 15.57 -2.91 -3.62
CA THR A 36 14.32 -2.26 -4.03
C THR A 36 13.62 -3.09 -5.10
N PHE A 37 12.33 -2.87 -5.27
CA PHE A 37 11.55 -3.49 -6.36
C PHE A 37 10.50 -2.54 -6.90
N ASP A 38 10.16 -2.69 -8.18
CA ASP A 38 9.07 -1.95 -8.80
C ASP A 38 7.72 -2.50 -8.31
N ILE A 39 6.79 -1.60 -8.01
CA ILE A 39 5.44 -1.93 -7.53
C ILE A 39 4.42 -1.05 -8.25
N ARG A 40 3.17 -1.55 -8.41
CA ARG A 40 2.12 -0.78 -9.10
C ARG A 40 1.66 0.45 -8.32
N MET A 41 1.67 0.38 -7.00
CA MET A 41 1.20 1.43 -6.08
C MET A 41 1.89 1.24 -4.73
N LEU A 42 2.09 2.34 -4.01
CA LEU A 42 2.47 2.34 -2.60
C LEU A 42 1.29 2.89 -1.79
N ALA A 43 1.00 2.25 -0.66
CA ALA A 43 0.04 2.81 0.28
C ALA A 43 0.61 4.13 0.83
N LEU A 44 -0.14 5.23 0.75
CA LEU A 44 0.43 6.57 0.99
C LEU A 44 0.67 6.90 2.47
N PHE A 45 0.44 5.97 3.39
CA PHE A 45 0.75 6.15 4.82
C PHE A 45 2.24 6.43 5.08
N CYS A 46 3.14 5.93 4.22
CA CYS A 46 4.56 6.23 4.30
C CYS A 46 5.21 6.14 2.91
N VAL A 47 5.38 7.30 2.28
CA VAL A 47 6.07 7.44 0.99
C VAL A 47 6.98 8.66 1.00
N ALA A 48 7.99 8.64 0.12
CA ALA A 48 8.84 9.79 -0.16
C ALA A 48 8.85 10.03 -1.68
N MET A 49 8.79 11.30 -2.07
CA MET A 49 8.87 11.71 -3.48
C MET A 49 9.43 13.13 -3.59
N ARG A 50 9.93 13.49 -4.77
CA ARG A 50 10.44 14.84 -5.00
C ARG A 50 9.31 15.86 -4.91
N ARG A 51 9.58 17.04 -4.35
CA ARG A 51 8.61 18.15 -4.34
C ARG A 51 8.10 18.48 -5.74
N SER A 52 8.97 18.51 -6.75
CA SER A 52 8.59 18.72 -8.15
C SER A 52 7.66 17.63 -8.71
N THR A 53 7.65 16.42 -8.15
CA THR A 53 6.66 15.39 -8.51
C THR A 53 5.29 15.76 -7.92
N VAL A 54 5.24 16.16 -6.66
CA VAL A 54 4.00 16.62 -6.00
C VAL A 54 3.41 17.82 -6.73
N ASP A 55 4.25 18.81 -7.06
CA ASP A 55 3.80 20.04 -7.74
C ASP A 55 3.22 19.75 -9.15
N ARG A 56 3.71 18.69 -9.82
CA ARG A 56 3.21 18.26 -11.13
C ARG A 56 1.95 17.41 -11.06
N ILE A 57 1.81 16.56 -10.05
CA ILE A 57 0.66 15.65 -9.88
C ILE A 57 -0.52 16.36 -9.23
N GLY A 58 -0.23 17.26 -8.29
CA GLY A 58 -1.23 17.92 -7.45
C GLY A 58 -1.67 17.06 -6.26
N PRO A 59 -2.72 17.47 -5.55
CA PRO A 59 -3.21 16.80 -4.35
C PRO A 59 -3.84 15.43 -4.64
N LEU A 60 -4.19 14.71 -3.58
CA LEU A 60 -5.06 13.54 -3.65
C LEU A 60 -6.42 13.92 -4.24
N ASP A 61 -7.04 12.99 -4.96
CA ASP A 61 -8.35 13.23 -5.54
C ASP A 61 -9.44 13.00 -4.47
N GLU A 62 -10.09 14.08 -4.03
CA GLU A 62 -11.08 14.06 -2.95
C GLU A 62 -12.34 13.24 -3.29
N ARG A 63 -12.52 12.84 -4.56
CA ARG A 63 -13.63 11.97 -5.00
C ARG A 63 -13.68 10.64 -4.23
N PHE A 64 -12.54 10.16 -3.72
CA PHE A 64 -12.44 8.92 -2.95
C PHE A 64 -12.86 9.06 -1.47
N GLY A 65 -13.19 10.27 -1.01
CA GLY A 65 -13.78 10.49 0.30
C GLY A 65 -12.90 9.98 1.45
N ILE A 66 -13.39 9.00 2.21
CA ILE A 66 -12.73 8.50 3.43
C ILE A 66 -11.61 7.47 3.16
N GLY A 67 -11.29 7.19 1.90
CA GLY A 67 -10.14 6.40 1.47
C GLY A 67 -10.48 5.19 0.60
N MET A 68 -9.45 4.46 0.19
CA MET A 68 -9.42 3.46 -0.89
C MET A 68 -9.44 4.12 -2.29
N PHE A 69 -8.51 3.67 -3.14
CA PHE A 69 -8.27 4.08 -4.54
C PHE A 69 -7.58 5.44 -4.75
N GLU A 70 -7.37 6.26 -3.72
CA GLU A 70 -6.55 7.48 -3.80
C GLU A 70 -5.08 7.16 -4.08
N ASP A 71 -4.58 6.08 -3.49
CA ASP A 71 -3.20 5.60 -3.67
C ASP A 71 -3.00 5.03 -5.09
N ASP A 72 -3.97 4.27 -5.59
CA ASP A 72 -4.00 3.78 -6.97
C ASP A 72 -4.03 4.93 -7.98
N ASP A 73 -4.87 5.93 -7.73
CA ASP A 73 -4.99 7.11 -8.57
C ASP A 73 -3.70 7.91 -8.64
N TYR A 74 -3.09 8.15 -7.48
CA TYR A 74 -1.83 8.87 -7.38
C TYR A 74 -0.70 8.09 -8.06
N ALA A 75 -0.70 6.76 -7.94
CA ALA A 75 0.22 5.89 -8.63
C ALA A 75 0.07 5.96 -10.16
N LEU A 76 -1.15 5.92 -10.69
CA LEU A 76 -1.38 6.08 -12.12
C LEU A 76 -0.94 7.45 -12.63
N ARG A 77 -1.30 8.54 -11.94
CA ARG A 77 -0.83 9.89 -12.28
C ARG A 77 0.70 9.99 -12.25
N THR A 78 1.35 9.36 -11.27
CA THR A 78 2.83 9.29 -11.19
C THR A 78 3.41 8.60 -12.42
N ARG A 79 2.84 7.46 -12.82
CA ARG A 79 3.30 6.70 -14.00
C ARG A 79 3.04 7.44 -15.32
N GLN A 80 1.96 8.21 -15.43
CA GLN A 80 1.70 9.08 -16.60
C GLN A 80 2.78 10.15 -16.79
N LEU A 81 3.51 10.54 -15.73
CA LEU A 81 4.67 11.42 -15.83
C LEU A 81 5.96 10.69 -16.26
N GLY A 82 5.88 9.39 -16.60
CA GLY A 82 7.03 8.55 -16.93
C GLY A 82 7.88 8.15 -15.72
N LEU A 83 7.37 8.33 -14.50
CA LEU A 83 8.09 8.02 -13.28
C LEU A 83 7.83 6.57 -12.83
N ARG A 84 8.83 5.99 -12.17
CA ARG A 84 8.74 4.68 -11.53
C ARG A 84 8.20 4.82 -10.11
N ILE A 85 7.52 3.76 -9.66
CA ILE A 85 7.09 3.59 -8.27
C ILE A 85 7.87 2.39 -7.74
N VAL A 86 8.65 2.65 -6.70
CA VAL A 86 9.64 1.71 -6.18
C VAL A 86 9.40 1.56 -4.69
N CYS A 87 9.36 0.33 -4.20
CA CYS A 87 9.33 0.05 -2.77
C CYS A 87 10.75 -0.28 -2.28
N ALA A 88 11.18 0.43 -1.24
CA ALA A 88 12.45 0.21 -0.56
C ALA A 88 12.32 -1.01 0.37
N GLU A 89 13.14 -2.03 0.14
CA GLU A 89 13.15 -3.25 0.94
C GLU A 89 14.00 -3.12 2.19
N ASP A 90 14.93 -2.16 2.23
CA ASP A 90 15.73 -1.83 3.41
C ASP A 90 15.00 -0.93 4.42
N VAL A 91 13.74 -0.59 4.19
CA VAL A 91 12.93 0.23 5.09
C VAL A 91 11.75 -0.58 5.62
N PHE A 92 11.63 -0.68 6.94
CA PHE A 92 10.48 -1.27 7.61
C PHE A 92 9.67 -0.21 8.35
N VAL A 93 8.35 -0.21 8.13
CA VAL A 93 7.40 0.66 8.84
C VAL A 93 6.30 -0.21 9.43
N HIS A 94 6.21 -0.21 10.77
CA HIS A 94 5.06 -0.79 11.45
C HIS A 94 3.85 0.12 11.25
N HIS A 95 2.79 -0.43 10.67
CA HIS A 95 1.51 0.24 10.52
C HIS A 95 0.54 -0.27 11.59
N TRP A 96 0.31 0.57 12.61
CA TRP A 96 -0.74 0.37 13.61
C TRP A 96 -2.08 0.70 12.94
N GLY A 97 -2.57 -0.24 12.14
CA GLY A 97 -3.75 -0.03 11.32
C GLY A 97 -5.01 0.27 12.13
N GLY A 98 -6.06 0.65 11.40
CA GLY A 98 -7.43 0.53 11.92
C GLY A 98 -8.08 1.79 12.49
N ALA A 99 -7.40 2.94 12.53
CA ALA A 99 -8.03 4.18 12.98
C ALA A 99 -9.22 4.60 12.09
N SER A 100 -9.05 4.55 10.76
CA SER A 100 -10.06 5.03 9.81
C SER A 100 -11.14 4.00 9.50
N PHE A 101 -10.77 2.72 9.35
CA PHE A 101 -11.70 1.67 8.90
C PHE A 101 -12.23 0.74 9.99
N ASN A 102 -11.63 0.64 11.19
CA ASN A 102 -12.19 -0.20 12.26
C ASN A 102 -13.54 0.32 12.78
N ARG A 103 -13.90 1.56 12.44
CA ARG A 103 -15.21 2.15 12.75
C ARG A 103 -16.28 1.76 11.72
N LEU A 104 -15.89 1.21 10.57
CA LEU A 104 -16.82 0.71 9.57
C LEU A 104 -17.10 -0.77 9.85
N ASN A 105 -18.38 -1.13 9.89
CA ASN A 105 -18.74 -2.54 9.79
C ASN A 105 -18.42 -3.06 8.38
N ARG A 106 -18.38 -4.39 8.24
CA ARG A 106 -18.03 -5.08 7.00
C ARG A 106 -18.86 -4.58 5.80
N GLU A 107 -20.16 -4.44 5.98
CA GLU A 107 -21.09 -4.03 4.93
C GLU A 107 -20.83 -2.58 4.45
N ARG A 108 -20.56 -1.65 5.38
CA ARG A 108 -20.18 -0.27 5.04
C ARG A 108 -18.85 -0.21 4.32
N TYR A 109 -17.87 -1.02 4.75
CA TYR A 109 -16.58 -1.13 4.09
C TYR A 109 -16.75 -1.61 2.64
N GLU A 110 -17.51 -2.69 2.42
CA GLU A 110 -17.74 -3.26 1.09
C GLU A 110 -18.48 -2.28 0.17
N ARG A 111 -19.49 -1.56 0.67
CA ARG A 111 -20.18 -0.51 -0.09
C ARG A 111 -19.23 0.60 -0.52
N LEU A 112 -18.43 1.11 0.41
CA LEU A 112 -17.47 2.17 0.15
C LEU A 112 -16.40 1.72 -0.87
N PHE A 113 -15.87 0.51 -0.69
CA PHE A 113 -14.91 -0.09 -1.63
C PHE A 113 -15.51 -0.18 -3.04
N ALA A 114 -16.74 -0.71 -3.18
CA ALA A 114 -17.42 -0.83 -4.46
C ALA A 114 -17.75 0.53 -5.10
N GLU A 115 -18.04 1.55 -4.30
CA GLU A 115 -18.25 2.92 -4.76
C GLU A 115 -16.95 3.54 -5.29
N ASN A 116 -15.87 3.48 -4.52
CA ASN A 116 -14.60 4.08 -4.90
C ASN A 116 -13.94 3.33 -6.06
N LYS A 117 -14.12 2.00 -6.14
CA LYS A 117 -13.77 1.22 -7.33
C LYS A 117 -14.44 1.75 -8.58
N ARG A 118 -15.76 1.96 -8.56
CA ARG A 118 -16.49 2.50 -9.72
C ARG A 118 -16.01 3.90 -10.09
N LYS A 119 -15.72 4.77 -9.12
CA LYS A 119 -15.17 6.11 -9.37
C LYS A 119 -13.80 6.02 -10.05
N PHE A 120 -12.93 5.14 -9.57
CA PHE A 120 -11.61 4.89 -10.15
C PHE A 120 -11.74 4.38 -11.60
N GLU A 121 -12.51 3.31 -11.81
CA GLU A 121 -12.70 2.70 -13.14
C GLU A 121 -13.31 3.70 -14.13
N SER A 122 -14.25 4.53 -13.67
CA SER A 122 -14.86 5.58 -14.49
C SER A 122 -13.89 6.71 -14.82
N LYS A 123 -13.01 7.10 -13.88
CA LYS A 123 -11.98 8.13 -14.12
C LYS A 123 -10.94 7.67 -15.14
N TRP A 124 -10.54 6.41 -15.06
CA TRP A 124 -9.41 5.87 -15.83
C TRP A 124 -9.83 5.08 -17.06
N GLY A 125 -11.12 4.81 -17.26
CA GLY A 125 -11.62 4.04 -18.40
C GLY A 125 -11.06 2.61 -18.42
N THR A 126 -10.83 2.02 -17.26
CA THR A 126 -10.19 0.70 -17.12
C THR A 126 -10.82 -0.10 -15.98
N THR A 127 -10.64 -1.42 -16.01
CA THR A 127 -11.03 -2.30 -14.90
C THR A 127 -9.92 -2.32 -13.87
N TRP A 128 -10.26 -2.10 -12.60
CA TRP A 128 -9.28 -2.17 -11.53
C TRP A 128 -8.89 -3.62 -11.26
N GLU A 129 -7.58 -3.88 -11.25
CA GLU A 129 -7.00 -5.18 -10.96
C GLU A 129 -6.55 -5.25 -9.50
N PRO A 130 -7.07 -6.22 -8.71
CA PRO A 130 -6.65 -6.42 -7.33
C PRO A 130 -5.15 -6.49 -7.15
N HIS A 131 -4.67 -5.92 -6.05
CA HIS A 131 -3.27 -6.04 -5.64
C HIS A 131 -2.93 -7.48 -5.26
N ARG A 132 -1.64 -7.79 -5.35
CA ARG A 132 -1.12 -9.12 -5.04
C ARG A 132 -0.22 -9.03 -3.83
N TYR A 133 -0.14 -10.12 -3.08
CA TYR A 133 0.90 -10.29 -2.08
C TYR A 133 2.13 -10.95 -2.72
N ARG A 134 3.29 -10.81 -2.07
CA ARG A 134 4.48 -11.58 -2.44
C ARG A 134 4.22 -13.07 -2.25
N GLU A 135 4.84 -13.91 -3.07
CA GLU A 135 4.71 -15.38 -2.97
C GLU A 135 5.08 -15.91 -1.58
N THR A 136 6.09 -15.31 -0.95
CA THR A 136 6.52 -15.62 0.42
C THR A 136 5.44 -15.38 1.47
N TYR A 137 4.46 -14.49 1.19
CA TYR A 137 3.31 -14.26 2.07
C TYR A 137 2.20 -15.28 1.83
N SER A 138 1.96 -15.68 0.58
CA SER A 138 0.89 -16.62 0.20
C SER A 138 1.11 -18.04 0.71
N LEU A 139 2.36 -18.49 0.85
CA LEU A 139 2.71 -19.83 1.35
C LEU A 139 2.47 -20.00 2.86
N ALA A 140 2.28 -18.91 3.61
CA ALA A 140 2.12 -18.91 5.06
C ALA A 140 0.66 -18.77 5.53
N LEU A 141 -0.31 -18.62 4.63
CA LEU A 141 -1.73 -18.59 4.97
C LEU A 141 -2.35 -20.00 4.82
N PRO A 142 -2.84 -20.63 5.90
CA PRO A 142 -3.71 -21.80 5.77
C PRO A 142 -5.00 -21.33 5.10
N GLY A 143 -5.27 -21.78 3.86
CA GLY A 143 -6.59 -21.65 3.22
C GLY A 143 -6.76 -20.58 2.13
N ALA A 144 -5.70 -19.93 1.66
CA ALA A 144 -5.79 -19.09 0.46
C ALA A 144 -5.68 -19.95 -0.83
N GLN A 145 -6.68 -20.77 -1.11
CA GLN A 145 -6.86 -21.38 -2.43
C GLN A 145 -7.80 -20.53 -3.28
N ARG A 146 -7.26 -20.11 -4.43
CA ARG A 146 -7.85 -19.68 -5.73
C ARG A 146 -9.24 -19.07 -5.74
#